data_AF-A0A7C0UJ62-F1
#
_entry.id   AF-A0A7C0UJ62-F1
#
_cell.length_a   1.000
_cell.length_b   1.000
_cell.length_c   1.000
_cell.angle_alpha   90.00
_cell.angle_beta   90.00
_cell.angle_gamma   90.00
#
_symmetry.space_group_name_H-M   'P 1'
#
loop_
_entity.id
_entity.type
_entity.pdbx_description
1 polymer ?
#
loop_
_entity_poly.entity_id
_entity_poly.type
_entity_poly.pdbx_seq_one_letter_code
_entity_poly.pdbx_strand_id
1 'polypeptide(L)'
;MNIAIFGTGYVGLVTGACFAERGNHIICVDVDKEKLKKLEKGVMPIYEPGLEEIVKKCHQLGTLRFTIDSKLALKESDTVFIAVGTPMGEDGSADLRYVLQVAETIGQQMDHPMIIVDKSTVPVGTASKVRDTIKAELDKRGENIPFDVISNPEFLAEGHAIDDFMKPSRVVIGSDNPEAIKKMEELYTPFTRSQERFIEMDILSAEMTKYVANSMLATRISF
;
A
#
# COMPACT_ATOMS: atom_id res chain seq x y z
N MET A 1 -7.18 -12.94 1.82
CA MET A 1 -7.32 -12.21 0.53
C MET A 1 -6.05 -12.37 -0.28
N ASN A 2 -6.10 -12.17 -1.59
CA ASN A 2 -4.92 -12.09 -2.45
C ASN A 2 -4.59 -10.62 -2.72
N ILE A 3 -3.38 -10.20 -2.38
CA ILE A 3 -3.02 -8.78 -2.36
C ILE A 3 -1.65 -8.60 -3.04
N ALA A 4 -1.58 -7.65 -3.97
CA ALA A 4 -0.31 -7.17 -4.51
C ALA A 4 0.14 -5.91 -3.76
N ILE A 5 1.41 -5.82 -3.40
CA ILE A 5 2.01 -4.62 -2.81
C ILE A 5 3.10 -4.10 -3.75
N PHE A 6 2.87 -2.95 -4.38
CA PHE A 6 3.85 -2.29 -5.24
C PHE A 6 4.75 -1.39 -4.41
N GLY A 7 6.03 -1.72 -4.37
CA GLY A 7 7.05 -1.08 -3.54
C GLY A 7 7.45 -1.96 -2.37
N THR A 8 8.75 -2.25 -2.26
CA THR A 8 9.35 -3.00 -1.14
C THR A 8 10.27 -2.13 -0.29
N GLY A 9 9.95 -0.84 -0.21
CA GLY A 9 10.49 0.06 0.82
C GLY A 9 9.91 -0.27 2.19
N TYR A 10 10.22 0.58 3.17
CA TYR A 10 9.76 0.42 4.56
C TYR A 10 8.25 0.16 4.69
N VAL A 11 7.43 1.05 4.12
CA VAL A 11 5.97 0.95 4.21
C VAL A 11 5.43 -0.32 3.56
N GLY A 12 5.83 -0.57 2.31
CA GLY A 12 5.31 -1.70 1.53
C GLY A 12 5.76 -3.06 2.07
N LEU A 13 7.03 -3.19 2.47
CA LEU A 13 7.55 -4.45 3.00
C LEU A 13 6.92 -4.80 4.35
N VAL A 14 6.81 -3.84 5.27
CA VAL A 14 6.16 -4.06 6.58
C VAL A 14 4.68 -4.40 6.39
N THR A 15 3.97 -3.63 5.55
CA THR A 15 2.55 -3.88 5.25
C THR A 15 2.34 -5.28 4.69
N GLY A 16 3.12 -5.66 3.67
CA GLY A 16 3.04 -6.98 3.06
C GLY A 16 3.38 -8.11 4.03
N ALA A 17 4.45 -7.98 4.81
CA ALA A 17 4.85 -8.97 5.80
C ALA A 17 3.77 -9.17 6.88
N CYS A 18 3.22 -8.08 7.43
CA CYS A 18 2.20 -8.14 8.47
C CYS A 18 0.86 -8.69 7.95
N PHE A 19 0.44 -8.37 6.72
CA PHE A 19 -0.74 -8.99 6.13
C PHE A 19 -0.54 -10.48 5.86
N ALA A 20 0.64 -10.88 5.38
CA ALA A 20 0.99 -12.29 5.16
C ALA A 20 1.00 -13.10 6.48
N GLU A 21 1.50 -12.50 7.56
CA GLU A 21 1.52 -13.09 8.90
C GLU A 21 0.11 -13.32 9.46
N ARG A 22 -0.90 -12.58 8.96
CA ARG A 22 -2.32 -12.80 9.26
C ARG A 22 -3.05 -13.71 8.26
N GLY A 23 -2.31 -14.41 7.40
CA GLY A 23 -2.84 -15.45 6.52
C GLY A 23 -3.36 -14.95 5.17
N ASN A 24 -3.04 -13.71 4.78
CA ASN A 24 -3.28 -13.27 3.40
C ASN A 24 -2.19 -13.78 2.46
N HIS A 25 -2.51 -13.94 1.18
CA HIS A 25 -1.54 -14.24 0.15
C HIS A 25 -1.05 -12.93 -0.46
N ILE A 26 0.23 -12.63 -0.23
CA ILE A 26 0.86 -11.37 -0.59
C ILE A 26 1.88 -11.58 -1.70
N ILE A 27 1.82 -10.73 -2.71
CA ILE A 27 2.83 -10.63 -3.76
C ILE A 27 3.42 -9.21 -3.71
N CYS A 28 4.64 -9.09 -3.22
CA CYS A 28 5.39 -7.85 -3.24
C CYS A 28 6.08 -7.65 -4.59
N VAL A 29 5.86 -6.50 -5.23
CA VAL A 29 6.40 -6.12 -6.53
C VAL A 29 7.39 -4.98 -6.36
N ASP A 30 8.58 -5.10 -6.96
CA ASP A 30 9.57 -4.02 -7.02
C ASP A 30 10.35 -4.11 -8.35
N VAL A 31 10.86 -2.98 -8.81
CA VAL A 31 11.68 -2.93 -10.03
C VAL A 31 13.12 -3.39 -9.77
N ASP A 32 13.57 -3.36 -8.51
CA ASP A 32 14.91 -3.75 -8.10
C ASP A 32 15.04 -5.27 -7.92
N LYS A 33 15.54 -5.94 -8.96
CA LYS A 33 15.76 -7.40 -8.98
C LYS A 33 16.71 -7.87 -7.89
N GLU A 34 17.74 -7.09 -7.57
CA GLU A 34 18.76 -7.50 -6.59
C GLU A 34 18.21 -7.37 -5.16
N LYS A 35 17.40 -6.35 -4.89
CA LYS A 35 16.65 -6.22 -3.64
C LYS A 35 15.70 -7.40 -3.44
N LEU A 36 14.94 -7.79 -4.45
CA LEU A 36 14.01 -8.92 -4.34
C LEU A 36 14.73 -10.25 -4.10
N LYS A 37 15.84 -10.52 -4.81
CA LYS A 37 16.67 -11.71 -4.55
C LYS A 37 17.23 -11.77 -3.12
N LYS A 38 17.52 -10.61 -2.52
CA LYS A 38 17.93 -10.53 -1.11
C LYS A 38 16.76 -10.83 -0.18
N LEU A 39 15.58 -10.27 -0.46
CA LEU A 39 14.35 -10.52 0.31
C LEU A 39 13.94 -11.99 0.29
N GLU A 40 14.01 -12.67 -0.86
CA GLU A 40 13.76 -14.13 -0.96
C GLU A 40 14.70 -14.96 -0.09
N LYS A 41 15.94 -14.49 0.12
CA LYS A 41 16.92 -15.10 1.03
C LYS A 41 16.76 -14.65 2.48
N GLY A 42 15.75 -13.83 2.77
CA GLY A 42 15.50 -13.24 4.09
C GLY A 42 16.54 -12.21 4.50
N VAL A 43 17.20 -11.53 3.55
CA VAL A 43 18.13 -10.42 3.81
C VAL A 43 17.37 -9.11 3.62
N MET A 44 17.14 -8.38 4.71
CA MET A 44 16.32 -7.17 4.70
C MET A 44 17.10 -5.95 4.16
N PRO A 45 16.48 -5.12 3.30
CA PRO A 45 17.10 -3.86 2.83
C PRO A 45 17.03 -2.74 3.85
N ILE A 46 16.30 -2.95 4.95
CA ILE A 46 16.02 -1.99 6.02
C ILE A 46 16.22 -2.67 7.37
N TYR A 47 16.46 -1.87 8.42
CA TYR A 47 16.45 -2.35 9.79
C TYR A 47 15.08 -2.09 10.41
N GLU A 48 14.36 -3.17 10.74
CA GLU A 48 13.09 -3.12 11.45
C GLU A 48 13.01 -4.35 12.38
N PRO A 49 12.93 -4.19 13.70
CA PRO A 49 12.93 -5.31 14.66
C PRO A 49 11.83 -6.35 14.38
N GLY A 50 12.20 -7.62 14.21
CA GLY A 50 11.27 -8.73 13.95
C GLY A 50 10.84 -8.92 12.49
N LEU A 51 11.16 -7.98 11.59
CA LEU A 51 10.74 -8.07 10.18
C LEU A 51 11.37 -9.24 9.44
N GLU A 52 12.65 -9.48 9.67
CA GLU A 52 13.38 -10.59 9.04
C GLU A 52 12.74 -11.95 9.35
N GLU A 53 12.33 -12.15 10.61
CA GLU A 53 11.70 -13.40 11.07
C GLU A 53 10.33 -13.60 10.42
N ILE A 54 9.50 -12.54 10.38
CA ILE A 54 8.18 -12.58 9.73
C ILE A 54 8.33 -12.86 8.23
N VAL A 55 9.23 -12.15 7.53
CA VAL A 55 9.43 -12.33 6.09
C VAL A 55 9.90 -13.76 5.79
N LYS A 56 10.89 -14.27 6.52
CA LYS A 56 11.37 -15.66 6.33
C LYS A 56 10.25 -16.68 6.55
N LYS A 57 9.48 -16.53 7.64
CA LYS A 57 8.37 -17.42 7.96
C LYS A 57 7.29 -17.39 6.88
N CYS A 58 6.79 -16.20 6.52
CA CYS A 58 5.73 -16.06 5.52
C CYS A 58 6.19 -16.50 4.12
N HIS A 59 7.46 -16.27 3.78
CA HIS A 59 8.02 -16.75 2.52
C HIS A 59 8.09 -18.28 2.47
N GLN A 60 8.55 -18.93 3.55
CA GLN A 60 8.56 -20.39 3.67
C GLN A 60 7.15 -21.00 3.61
N LEU A 61 6.16 -20.32 4.19
CA LEU A 61 4.75 -20.74 4.14
C LEU A 61 4.07 -20.49 2.78
N GLY A 62 4.73 -19.77 1.86
CA GLY A 62 4.16 -19.39 0.57
C GLY A 62 3.08 -18.30 0.64
N THR A 63 2.87 -17.68 1.82
CA THR A 63 1.94 -16.56 1.99
C THR A 63 2.56 -15.23 1.59
N LEU A 64 3.89 -15.14 1.44
CA LEU A 64 4.60 -13.96 0.95
C LEU A 64 5.54 -14.32 -0.21
N ARG A 65 5.30 -13.70 -1.37
CA ARG A 65 6.15 -13.83 -2.57
C ARG A 65 6.69 -12.48 -3.00
N PHE A 66 7.84 -12.51 -3.67
CA PHE A 66 8.50 -11.35 -4.25
C PHE A 66 8.60 -11.55 -5.76
N THR A 67 8.35 -10.52 -6.56
CA THR A 67 8.45 -10.63 -8.02
C THR A 67 8.74 -9.29 -8.69
N ILE A 68 9.33 -9.36 -9.89
CA ILE A 68 9.44 -8.23 -10.83
C ILE A 68 8.29 -8.22 -11.84
N ASP A 69 7.54 -9.33 -11.92
CA ASP A 69 6.47 -9.52 -12.88
C ASP A 69 5.18 -8.94 -12.31
N SER A 70 4.95 -7.67 -12.64
CA SER A 70 3.73 -6.95 -12.26
C SER A 70 2.48 -7.60 -12.84
N LYS A 71 2.56 -8.19 -14.04
CA LYS A 71 1.41 -8.82 -14.70
C LYS A 71 0.97 -10.06 -13.95
N LEU A 72 1.91 -10.88 -13.49
CA LEU A 72 1.65 -12.02 -12.62
C LEU A 72 0.98 -11.55 -11.31
N ALA A 73 1.55 -10.53 -10.66
CA ALA A 73 1.04 -10.04 -9.40
C ALA A 73 -0.39 -9.50 -9.51
N LEU A 74 -0.68 -8.74 -10.57
CA LEU A 74 -2.02 -8.20 -10.85
C LEU A 74 -3.01 -9.32 -11.15
N LYS A 75 -2.64 -10.30 -11.99
CA LYS A 75 -3.50 -11.43 -12.34
C LYS A 75 -3.93 -12.27 -11.13
N GLU A 76 -3.09 -12.37 -10.11
CA GLU A 76 -3.33 -13.20 -8.94
C GLU A 76 -3.94 -12.44 -7.74
N SER A 77 -4.21 -11.13 -7.85
CA SER A 77 -4.61 -10.30 -6.70
C SER A 77 -5.91 -9.54 -6.96
N ASP A 78 -6.81 -9.47 -5.97
CA ASP A 78 -8.05 -8.69 -6.08
C ASP A 78 -7.90 -7.28 -5.49
N THR A 79 -6.80 -7.03 -4.78
CA THR A 79 -6.49 -5.75 -4.12
C THR A 79 -5.02 -5.42 -4.33
N VAL A 80 -4.73 -4.18 -4.66
CA VAL A 80 -3.39 -3.70 -5.01
C VAL A 80 -3.06 -2.49 -4.14
N PHE A 81 -1.98 -2.54 -3.39
CA PHE A 81 -1.48 -1.38 -2.64
C PHE A 81 -0.36 -0.70 -3.42
N ILE A 82 -0.49 0.60 -3.61
CA ILE A 82 0.61 1.46 -4.08
C ILE A 82 1.33 1.99 -2.84
N ALA A 83 2.53 1.45 -2.58
CA ALA A 83 3.35 1.74 -1.40
C ALA A 83 4.79 2.12 -1.80
N VAL A 84 4.92 2.81 -2.93
CA VAL A 84 6.19 3.36 -3.43
C VAL A 84 6.52 4.69 -2.74
N GLY A 85 7.79 5.11 -2.81
CA GLY A 85 8.22 6.37 -2.21
C GLY A 85 7.66 7.58 -2.97
N THR A 86 7.38 8.65 -2.23
CA THR A 86 7.00 9.97 -2.74
C THR A 86 8.01 11.00 -2.26
N PRO A 87 9.26 10.95 -2.76
CA PRO A 87 10.30 11.86 -2.31
C PRO A 87 9.94 13.32 -2.63
N MET A 88 10.62 14.25 -1.97
CA MET A 88 10.46 15.67 -2.27
C MET A 88 11.09 16.00 -3.63
N GLY A 89 10.35 16.71 -4.48
CA GLY A 89 10.81 17.26 -5.75
C GLY A 89 11.69 18.50 -5.56
N GLU A 90 12.23 19.02 -6.67
CA GLU A 90 13.13 20.19 -6.65
C GLU A 90 12.47 21.47 -6.11
N ASP A 91 11.15 21.59 -6.27
CA ASP A 91 10.33 22.72 -5.80
C ASP A 91 9.74 22.50 -4.39
N GLY A 92 10.07 21.39 -3.72
CA GLY A 92 9.53 21.03 -2.41
C GLY A 92 8.19 20.29 -2.45
N SER A 93 7.59 20.10 -3.64
CA SER A 93 6.36 19.31 -3.78
C SER A 93 6.63 17.81 -3.65
N ALA A 94 5.58 17.02 -3.42
CA ALA A 94 5.72 15.56 -3.44
C ALA A 94 5.85 15.05 -4.88
N ASP A 95 6.90 14.27 -5.16
CA ASP A 95 7.10 13.64 -6.45
C ASP A 95 6.21 12.40 -6.60
N LEU A 96 5.21 12.50 -7.49
CA LEU A 96 4.23 11.46 -7.74
C LEU A 96 4.61 10.50 -8.88
N ARG A 97 5.79 10.66 -9.50
CA ARG A 97 6.18 9.87 -10.69
C ARG A 97 6.08 8.37 -10.44
N TYR A 98 6.55 7.88 -9.29
CA TYR A 98 6.51 6.45 -8.99
C TYR A 98 5.08 5.94 -8.75
N VAL A 99 4.24 6.73 -8.08
CA VAL A 99 2.82 6.39 -7.85
C VAL A 99 2.10 6.28 -9.20
N LEU A 100 2.29 7.26 -10.08
CA LEU A 100 1.65 7.28 -11.40
C LEU A 100 2.20 6.20 -12.35
N GLN A 101 3.48 5.84 -12.26
CA GLN A 101 4.04 4.71 -13.01
C GLN A 101 3.43 3.37 -12.58
N VAL A 102 3.17 3.19 -11.28
CA VAL A 102 2.44 2.01 -10.80
C VAL A 102 1.00 2.03 -11.31
N ALA A 103 0.32 3.18 -11.25
CA ALA A 103 -1.03 3.34 -11.80
C ALA A 103 -1.10 3.02 -13.31
N GLU A 104 -0.13 3.50 -14.09
CA GLU A 104 0.01 3.18 -15.51
C GLU A 104 0.20 1.67 -15.72
N THR A 105 1.09 1.04 -14.95
CA THR A 105 1.33 -0.41 -15.00
C THR A 105 0.05 -1.20 -14.71
N ILE A 106 -0.72 -0.80 -13.68
CA ILE A 106 -2.00 -1.40 -13.34
C ILE A 106 -2.96 -1.29 -14.53
N GLY A 107 -3.19 -0.09 -15.07
CA GLY A 107 -4.10 0.13 -16.19
C GLY A 107 -3.68 -0.59 -17.47
N GLN A 108 -2.38 -0.79 -17.71
CA GLN A 108 -1.86 -1.55 -18.85
C GLN A 108 -2.06 -3.07 -18.73
N GLN A 109 -2.17 -3.61 -17.53
CA GLN A 109 -2.00 -5.05 -17.29
C GLN A 109 -3.16 -5.72 -16.55
N MET A 110 -4.00 -4.97 -15.81
CA MET A 110 -5.15 -5.53 -15.11
C MET A 110 -6.12 -6.20 -16.07
N ASP A 111 -6.67 -7.35 -15.72
CA ASP A 111 -7.59 -8.13 -16.56
C ASP A 111 -8.92 -8.49 -15.87
N HIS A 112 -9.12 -8.00 -14.64
CA HIS A 112 -10.32 -8.21 -13.85
C HIS A 112 -10.53 -7.06 -12.86
N PRO A 113 -11.71 -6.94 -12.22
CA PRO A 113 -11.99 -5.86 -11.28
C PRO A 113 -11.10 -5.89 -10.04
N MET A 114 -10.61 -4.73 -9.59
CA MET A 114 -9.68 -4.62 -8.47
C MET A 114 -9.96 -3.40 -7.58
N ILE A 115 -9.52 -3.48 -6.32
CA ILE A 115 -9.38 -2.30 -5.45
C ILE A 115 -7.92 -1.86 -5.46
N ILE A 116 -7.67 -0.60 -5.83
CA ILE A 116 -6.37 0.05 -5.78
C ILE A 116 -6.33 0.95 -4.55
N VAL A 117 -5.32 0.73 -3.72
CA VAL A 117 -5.15 1.36 -2.41
C VAL A 117 -3.91 2.23 -2.42
N ASP A 118 -4.10 3.54 -2.38
CA ASP A 118 -3.02 4.49 -2.21
C ASP A 118 -2.59 4.48 -0.73
N LYS A 119 -1.44 3.83 -0.47
CA LYS A 119 -0.82 3.78 0.85
C LYS A 119 0.40 4.70 0.97
N SER A 120 1.04 5.03 -0.15
CA SER A 120 2.03 6.10 -0.25
C SER A 120 1.47 7.41 0.34
N THR A 121 2.33 8.19 1.01
CA THR A 121 1.92 9.54 1.47
C THR A 121 1.83 10.45 0.25
N VAL A 122 0.61 10.83 -0.14
CA VAL A 122 0.33 11.57 -1.37
C VAL A 122 -0.52 12.82 -1.09
N PRO A 123 -0.29 13.96 -1.79
CA PRO A 123 -1.10 15.16 -1.61
C PRO A 123 -2.57 14.91 -1.94
N VAL A 124 -3.44 15.75 -1.38
CA VAL A 124 -4.88 15.73 -1.63
C VAL A 124 -5.20 15.82 -3.13
N GLY A 125 -6.07 14.94 -3.62
CA GLY A 125 -6.47 14.79 -5.01
C GLY A 125 -5.61 13.80 -5.82
N THR A 126 -4.67 13.09 -5.20
CA THR A 126 -3.81 12.14 -5.91
C THR A 126 -4.56 10.89 -6.34
N ALA A 127 -5.48 10.39 -5.53
CA ALA A 127 -6.34 9.27 -5.90
C ALA A 127 -7.13 9.53 -7.20
N SER A 128 -7.54 10.78 -7.47
CA SER A 128 -8.15 11.15 -8.76
C SER A 128 -7.17 11.00 -9.91
N LYS A 129 -5.92 11.44 -9.74
CA LYS A 129 -4.87 11.29 -10.76
C LYS A 129 -4.54 9.83 -11.03
N VAL A 130 -4.49 9.00 -9.99
CA VAL A 130 -4.33 7.54 -10.11
C VAL A 130 -5.48 6.94 -10.91
N ARG A 131 -6.72 7.30 -10.57
CA ARG A 131 -7.93 6.86 -11.27
C ARG A 131 -7.91 7.25 -12.75
N ASP A 132 -7.56 8.50 -13.05
CA ASP A 132 -7.48 9.01 -14.43
C ASP A 132 -6.35 8.31 -15.22
N THR A 133 -5.23 8.02 -14.58
CA THR A 133 -4.09 7.32 -15.20
C THR A 133 -4.45 5.89 -15.55
N ILE A 134 -5.05 5.12 -14.62
CA ILE A 134 -5.51 3.75 -14.87
C ILE A 134 -6.55 3.74 -16.00
N LYS A 135 -7.52 4.66 -15.95
CA LYS A 135 -8.57 4.78 -16.95
C LYS A 135 -8.01 5.09 -18.35
N ALA A 136 -7.04 6.00 -18.45
CA ALA A 136 -6.41 6.33 -19.72
C ALA A 136 -5.73 5.12 -20.38
N GLU A 137 -5.10 4.23 -19.59
CA GLU A 137 -4.49 3.00 -20.12
C GLU A 137 -5.55 1.95 -20.51
N LEU A 138 -6.65 1.84 -19.76
CA LEU A 138 -7.78 0.99 -20.15
C LEU A 138 -8.45 1.47 -21.45
N ASP A 139 -8.63 2.78 -21.60
CA ASP A 139 -9.16 3.39 -22.83
C ASP A 139 -8.25 3.10 -24.03
N LYS A 140 -6.92 3.17 -23.86
CA LYS A 140 -5.94 2.77 -24.89
C LYS A 140 -6.05 1.30 -25.28
N ARG A 141 -6.40 0.42 -24.33
CA ARG A 141 -6.64 -1.01 -24.56
C ARG A 141 -8.02 -1.31 -25.16
N GLY A 142 -8.94 -0.34 -25.15
CA GLY A 142 -10.33 -0.56 -25.54
C GLY A 142 -11.09 -1.44 -24.56
N GLU A 143 -10.67 -1.47 -23.29
CA GLU A 143 -11.25 -2.29 -22.24
C GLU A 143 -12.01 -1.43 -21.22
N ASN A 144 -13.09 -1.98 -20.67
CA ASN A 144 -13.88 -1.32 -19.63
C ASN A 144 -13.96 -2.24 -18.39
N ILE A 145 -12.85 -2.31 -17.66
CA ILE A 145 -12.75 -3.10 -16.43
C ILE A 145 -13.03 -2.17 -15.24
N PRO A 146 -14.02 -2.48 -14.38
CA PRO A 146 -14.32 -1.64 -13.22
C PRO A 146 -13.22 -1.76 -12.16
N PHE A 147 -12.90 -0.65 -11.49
CA PHE A 147 -11.96 -0.61 -10.38
C PHE A 147 -12.29 0.54 -9.44
N ASP A 148 -11.84 0.43 -8.19
CA ASP A 148 -11.95 1.47 -7.18
C ASP A 148 -10.56 1.97 -6.79
N VAL A 149 -10.42 3.28 -6.61
CA VAL A 149 -9.19 3.88 -6.03
C VAL A 149 -9.56 4.46 -4.68
N ILE A 150 -8.88 4.00 -3.63
CA ILE A 150 -9.12 4.40 -2.25
C ILE A 150 -7.83 4.92 -1.61
N SER A 151 -7.96 5.67 -0.53
CA SER A 151 -6.82 6.14 0.28
C SER A 151 -6.72 5.36 1.59
N ASN A 152 -5.56 4.80 1.89
CA ASN A 152 -5.27 4.15 3.16
C ASN A 152 -3.85 4.55 3.64
N PRO A 153 -3.71 5.78 4.17
CA PRO A 153 -2.42 6.27 4.62
C PRO A 153 -1.84 5.38 5.72
N GLU A 154 -0.52 5.33 5.78
CA GLU A 154 0.23 4.66 6.84
C GLU A 154 0.55 5.63 7.99
N PHE A 155 0.76 5.10 9.20
CA PHE A 155 1.18 5.90 10.37
C PHE A 155 2.26 5.18 11.17
N LEU A 156 3.20 4.55 10.48
CA LEU A 156 4.25 3.71 11.04
C LEU A 156 5.48 4.55 11.38
N ALA A 157 6.11 4.32 12.54
CA ALA A 157 7.39 4.92 12.91
C ALA A 157 8.55 3.96 12.70
N GLU A 158 9.60 4.38 11.96
CA GLU A 158 10.77 3.53 11.68
C GLU A 158 11.40 2.99 12.97
N GLY A 159 11.66 1.67 13.01
CA GLY A 159 12.13 0.96 14.20
C GLY A 159 11.02 0.45 15.11
N HIS A 160 9.75 0.77 14.83
CA HIS A 160 8.56 0.30 15.54
C HIS A 160 7.39 -0.06 14.60
N ALA A 161 7.67 -0.18 13.29
CA ALA A 161 6.69 -0.38 12.23
C ALA A 161 5.76 -1.56 12.46
N ILE A 162 6.33 -2.69 12.91
CA ILE A 162 5.57 -3.93 13.05
C ILE A 162 4.55 -3.78 14.16
N ASP A 163 4.95 -3.23 15.30
CA ASP A 163 4.05 -3.00 16.42
C ASP A 163 2.98 -1.95 16.08
N ASP A 164 3.37 -0.86 15.42
CA ASP A 164 2.45 0.16 14.92
C ASP A 164 1.44 -0.42 13.93
N PHE A 165 1.85 -1.34 13.07
CA PHE A 165 0.95 -1.99 12.12
C PHE A 165 0.07 -3.05 12.79
N MET A 166 0.62 -3.83 13.72
CA MET A 166 -0.07 -4.94 14.37
C MET A 166 -1.08 -4.48 15.43
N LYS A 167 -0.83 -3.31 16.04
CA LYS A 167 -1.66 -2.71 17.10
C LYS A 167 -1.89 -1.22 16.80
N PRO A 168 -2.43 -0.86 15.64
CA PRO A 168 -2.49 0.53 15.20
C PRO A 168 -3.38 1.33 16.13
N SER A 169 -3.02 2.59 16.46
CA SER A 169 -3.93 3.45 17.23
C SER A 169 -5.24 3.72 16.46
N ARG A 170 -5.16 3.72 15.13
CA ARG A 170 -6.26 3.84 14.17
C ARG A 170 -5.82 3.37 12.79
N VAL A 171 -6.77 2.94 11.97
CA VAL A 171 -6.66 2.68 10.54
C VAL A 171 -7.61 3.64 9.85
N VAL A 172 -7.08 4.49 8.96
CA VAL A 172 -7.88 5.45 8.19
C VAL A 172 -8.14 4.86 6.80
N ILE A 173 -9.40 4.87 6.37
CA ILE A 173 -9.83 4.47 5.03
C ILE A 173 -10.66 5.59 4.42
N GLY A 174 -10.18 6.11 3.30
CA GLY A 174 -10.89 7.08 2.46
C GLY A 174 -11.46 6.40 1.23
N SER A 175 -12.78 6.37 1.07
CA SER A 175 -13.43 5.81 -0.12
C SER A 175 -14.84 6.36 -0.30
N ASP A 176 -15.27 6.46 -1.55
CA ASP A 176 -16.64 6.76 -2.00
C ASP A 176 -17.46 5.48 -2.29
N ASN A 177 -16.86 4.29 -2.20
CA ASN A 177 -17.49 3.00 -2.46
C ASN A 177 -17.66 2.17 -1.18
N PRO A 178 -18.90 1.96 -0.71
CA PRO A 178 -19.18 1.16 0.49
C PRO A 178 -18.68 -0.30 0.42
N GLU A 179 -18.66 -0.92 -0.75
CA GLU A 179 -18.17 -2.29 -0.91
C GLU A 179 -16.64 -2.35 -0.78
N ALA A 180 -15.93 -1.31 -1.23
CA ALA A 180 -14.49 -1.20 -1.03
C ALA A 180 -14.16 -1.01 0.46
N ILE A 181 -14.94 -0.17 1.17
CA ILE A 181 -14.81 0.03 2.62
C ILE A 181 -14.98 -1.29 3.37
N LYS A 182 -16.04 -2.04 3.06
CA LYS A 182 -16.32 -3.33 3.70
C LYS A 182 -15.18 -4.34 3.49
N LYS A 183 -14.63 -4.43 2.27
CA LYS A 183 -13.45 -5.28 2.00
C LYS A 183 -12.22 -4.84 2.79
N MET A 184 -12.00 -3.54 2.96
CA MET A 184 -10.91 -3.02 3.78
C MET A 184 -11.14 -3.28 5.28
N GLU A 185 -12.38 -3.21 5.75
CA GLU A 185 -12.75 -3.58 7.11
C GLU A 185 -12.49 -5.06 7.37
N GLU A 186 -12.86 -5.95 6.46
CA GLU A 186 -12.54 -7.38 6.53
C GLU A 186 -11.03 -7.63 6.58
N LEU A 187 -10.25 -6.93 5.74
CA LEU A 187 -8.79 -7.02 5.71
C LEU A 187 -8.16 -6.57 7.03
N TYR A 188 -8.66 -5.47 7.62
CA TYR A 188 -8.09 -4.88 8.82
C TYR A 188 -8.66 -5.44 10.13
N THR A 189 -9.77 -6.16 10.08
CA THR A 189 -10.43 -6.78 11.25
C THR A 189 -9.45 -7.50 12.19
N PRO A 190 -8.50 -8.34 11.71
CA PRO A 190 -7.55 -9.02 12.60
C PRO A 190 -6.66 -8.11 13.46
N PHE A 191 -6.49 -6.84 13.06
CA PHE A 191 -5.63 -5.86 13.73
C PHE A 191 -6.42 -4.90 14.63
N THR A 192 -7.74 -4.79 14.42
CA THR A 192 -8.61 -3.83 15.11
C THR A 192 -9.62 -4.47 16.07
N ARG A 193 -9.67 -5.81 16.21
CA ARG A 193 -10.71 -6.54 17.00
C ARG A 193 -10.98 -6.02 18.42
N SER A 194 -9.99 -5.44 19.09
CA SER A 194 -10.12 -5.04 20.49
C SER A 194 -10.73 -3.65 20.71
N GLN A 195 -10.77 -2.79 19.69
CA GLN A 195 -11.24 -1.39 19.80
C GLN A 195 -11.71 -0.89 18.42
N GLU A 196 -12.75 -0.06 18.38
CA GLU A 196 -13.16 0.66 17.16
C GLU A 196 -12.05 1.62 16.70
N ARG A 197 -11.12 1.08 15.91
CA ARG A 197 -9.92 1.74 15.41
C ARG A 197 -10.02 1.98 13.90
N PHE A 198 -11.12 1.59 13.27
CA PHE A 198 -11.34 1.77 11.84
C PHE A 198 -12.11 3.08 11.62
N ILE A 199 -11.51 4.03 10.91
CA ILE A 199 -12.08 5.35 10.64
C ILE A 199 -12.33 5.46 9.15
N GLU A 200 -13.60 5.46 8.78
CA GLU A 200 -14.09 5.72 7.43
C GLU A 200 -14.26 7.22 7.20
N MET A 201 -13.87 7.70 6.02
CA MET A 201 -14.08 9.07 5.55
C MET A 201 -14.04 9.15 4.02
N ASP A 202 -14.21 10.34 3.46
CA ASP A 202 -13.97 10.55 2.03
C ASP A 202 -12.46 10.51 1.70
N ILE A 203 -12.15 10.28 0.43
CA ILE A 203 -10.78 10.11 -0.07
C ILE A 203 -9.90 11.34 0.23
N LEU A 204 -10.42 12.55 0.00
CA LEU A 204 -9.67 13.78 0.17
C LEU A 204 -9.33 14.03 1.64
N SER A 205 -10.28 13.73 2.54
CA SER A 205 -10.07 13.78 3.99
C SER A 205 -9.01 12.78 4.45
N ALA A 206 -8.98 11.57 3.89
CA ALA A 206 -7.97 10.57 4.23
C ALA A 206 -6.56 10.98 3.78
N GLU A 207 -6.42 11.49 2.54
CA GLU A 207 -5.16 12.04 2.03
C GLU A 207 -4.66 13.20 2.93
N MET A 208 -5.56 14.12 3.31
CA MET A 208 -5.23 15.26 4.17
C MET A 208 -4.81 14.82 5.58
N THR A 209 -5.48 13.80 6.15
CA THR A 209 -5.25 13.33 7.51
C THR A 209 -3.80 12.94 7.76
N LYS A 210 -3.14 12.33 6.77
CA LYS A 210 -1.72 11.97 6.88
C LYS A 210 -0.82 13.20 7.03
N TYR A 211 -1.02 14.21 6.19
CA TYR A 211 -0.26 15.46 6.25
C TYR A 211 -0.51 16.22 7.56
N VAL A 212 -1.77 16.32 7.99
CA VAL A 212 -2.12 17.01 9.23
C VAL A 212 -1.50 16.33 10.45
N ALA A 213 -1.53 14.99 10.50
CA ALA A 213 -0.93 14.25 11.60
C ALA A 213 0.59 14.49 11.71
N ASN A 214 1.32 14.36 10.60
CA ASN A 214 2.76 14.58 10.58
C ASN A 214 3.13 16.05 10.88
N SER A 215 2.39 17.01 10.31
CA SER A 215 2.59 18.43 10.57
C SER A 215 2.38 18.78 12.04
N MET A 216 1.33 18.25 12.67
CA MET A 216 1.06 18.47 14.09
C MET A 216 2.16 17.89 14.99
N LEU A 217 2.68 16.69 14.67
CA LEU A 217 3.81 16.11 15.39
C LEU A 217 5.07 16.98 15.27
N ALA A 218 5.37 17.47 14.07
CA ALA A 218 6.49 18.39 13.86
C ALA A 218 6.32 19.70 14.66
N THR A 219 5.11 20.29 14.65
CA THR A 219 4.79 21.48 15.43
C THR A 219 5.02 21.26 16.93
N ARG A 220 4.63 20.11 17.48
CA ARG A 220 4.82 19.79 18.91
C ARG A 220 6.29 19.62 19.31
N ILE A 221 7.16 19.24 18.37
CA ILE A 221 8.60 19.15 18.62
C ILE A 221 9.23 20.55 18.59
N SER A 222 8.73 21.43 17.71
CA SER A 222 9.26 22.80 17.57
C SER A 222 8.75 23.79 18.61
N PHE A 223 7.55 23.60 19.16
CA PHE A 223 6.95 24.44 20.21
C PHE A 223 7.62 24.21 21.57
#